data_AF-A0A2B8BBA6-F1
#
_entry.id   AF-A0A2B8BBA6-F1
#
_cell.length_a   1.000
_cell.length_b   1.000
_cell.length_c   1.000
_cell.angle_alpha   90.00
_cell.angle_beta   90.00
_cell.angle_gamma   90.00
#
_symmetry.space_group_name_H-M   'P 1'
#
loop_
_entity.id
_entity.type
_entity.pdbx_description
1 polymer ?
#
loop_
_entity_poly.entity_id
_entity_poly.type
_entity_poly.pdbx_seq_one_letter_code
_entity_poly.pdbx_strand_id
1 'polypeptide(L)'
;MAGVGAALLILNAVVKPLHALTGTMGRLANREMSTEIPGTARQDELGAMARAVQVFKDNMIEADRLAAVEAAEQQAKLRRAQAVERLLTGFENSSTAALRTVAAAASELDATAHSMSAMAQQTSTQATVVASAAEQTSANVQTVATATEEMASSIREIGTQIARSARSGRSGCRSRGSNWPFPRWRWRRSGRWRWSVRRPTPRRSPGCWSAAPLPTCCARWRPTPMRPLPRCAGRPSTNSRSR
;
A
#
# COMPACT_ATOMS: atom_id res chain seq x y z
N MET A 1 0.83 49.57 -118.67
CA MET A 1 0.90 50.36 -117.41
C MET A 1 -0.29 50.09 -116.47
N ALA A 2 -1.54 50.06 -116.92
CA ALA A 2 -2.72 49.81 -116.06
C ALA A 2 -2.66 48.50 -115.25
N GLY A 3 -2.19 47.39 -115.84
CA GLY A 3 -2.05 46.11 -115.13
C GLY A 3 -1.02 46.11 -114.00
N VAL A 4 0.07 46.87 -114.15
CA VAL A 4 1.10 47.02 -113.10
C VAL A 4 0.55 47.85 -111.93
N GLY A 5 -0.22 48.91 -112.22
CA GLY A 5 -0.89 49.71 -111.21
C GLY A 5 -1.92 48.91 -110.40
N ALA A 6 -2.76 48.11 -111.07
CA ALA A 6 -3.74 47.26 -110.40
C ALA A 6 -3.08 46.17 -109.53
N ALA A 7 -2.01 45.55 -110.00
CA ALA A 7 -1.25 44.57 -109.23
C ALA A 7 -0.63 45.17 -107.95
N LEU A 8 -0.05 46.38 -108.06
CA LEU A 8 0.52 47.09 -106.91
C LEU A 8 -0.55 47.50 -105.88
N LEU A 9 -1.74 47.88 -106.34
CA LEU A 9 -2.87 48.19 -105.45
C LEU A 9 -3.33 46.96 -104.68
N ILE A 10 -3.52 45.81 -105.35
CA ILE A 10 -3.94 44.57 -104.68
C ILE A 10 -2.88 44.08 -103.68
N LEU A 11 -1.60 44.13 -104.06
CA LEU A 11 -0.49 43.74 -103.20
C LEU A 11 -0.45 44.57 -101.91
N ASN A 12 -0.65 45.89 -102.01
CA ASN A 12 -0.61 46.78 -100.85
C ASN A 12 -1.92 46.80 -100.05
N ALA A 13 -3.07 46.67 -100.70
CA ALA A 13 -4.38 46.77 -100.06
C ALA A 13 -4.82 45.48 -99.37
N VAL A 14 -4.41 44.31 -99.90
CA VAL A 14 -4.91 42.98 -99.46
C VAL A 14 -3.78 42.03 -99.06
N VAL A 15 -2.81 41.77 -99.95
CA VAL A 15 -1.80 40.70 -99.75
C VAL A 15 -0.88 41.03 -98.57
N LYS A 16 -0.33 42.24 -98.51
CA LYS A 16 0.56 42.66 -97.42
C LYS A 16 -0.13 42.65 -96.05
N PRO A 17 -1.32 43.25 -95.86
CA PRO A 17 -2.04 43.19 -94.58
C PRO A 17 -2.41 41.77 -94.14
N LEU A 18 -2.83 40.91 -95.07
CA LEU A 18 -3.11 39.50 -94.76
C LEU A 18 -1.87 38.78 -94.25
N HIS A 19 -0.73 38.94 -94.91
CA HIS A 19 0.51 38.30 -94.48
C HIS A 19 0.96 38.80 -93.10
N ALA A 20 0.76 40.09 -92.81
CA ALA A 20 1.03 40.68 -91.50
C ALA A 20 0.13 40.10 -90.39
N LEU A 21 -1.18 39.93 -90.65
CA LEU A 21 -2.10 39.29 -89.69
C LEU A 21 -1.76 37.81 -89.46
N THR A 22 -1.43 37.05 -90.51
CA THR A 22 -0.98 35.65 -90.38
C THR A 22 0.30 35.55 -89.55
N GLY A 23 1.28 36.43 -89.79
CA GLY A 23 2.51 36.46 -88.99
C GLY A 23 2.25 36.81 -87.52
N THR A 24 1.32 37.72 -87.26
CA THR A 24 0.93 38.09 -85.89
C THR A 24 0.20 36.95 -85.17
N MET A 25 -0.67 36.22 -85.88
CA MET A 25 -1.31 35.01 -85.34
C MET A 25 -0.29 33.91 -85.02
N GLY A 26 0.75 33.76 -85.85
CA GLY A 26 1.87 32.85 -85.55
C GLY A 26 2.63 33.22 -84.27
N ARG A 27 2.87 34.52 -84.04
CA ARG A 27 3.47 35.02 -82.79
C ARG A 27 2.56 34.78 -81.57
N LEU A 28 1.26 35.05 -81.70
CA LEU A 28 0.27 34.76 -80.66
C LEU A 28 0.22 33.25 -80.32
N ALA A 29 0.28 32.38 -81.32
CA ALA A 29 0.33 30.92 -81.11
C ALA A 29 1.60 30.50 -80.34
N ASN A 30 2.70 31.24 -80.47
CA ASN A 30 3.92 31.06 -79.69
C ASN A 30 3.88 31.77 -78.31
N ARG A 31 2.69 32.19 -77.83
CA ARG A 31 2.45 32.96 -76.60
C ARG A 31 3.15 34.33 -76.54
N GLU A 32 3.50 34.91 -77.70
CA GLU A 32 4.07 36.25 -77.75
C GLU A 32 2.95 37.31 -77.79
N MET A 33 2.42 37.65 -76.61
CA MET A 33 1.26 38.54 -76.46
C MET A 33 1.63 40.04 -76.39
N SER A 34 2.92 40.39 -76.44
CA SER A 34 3.40 41.78 -76.41
C SER A 34 3.22 42.50 -77.74
N THR A 35 2.99 41.78 -78.85
CA THR A 35 2.90 42.39 -80.17
C THR A 35 1.54 43.10 -80.37
N GLU A 36 1.57 44.28 -81.00
CA GLU A 36 0.36 44.98 -81.44
C GLU A 36 -0.25 44.33 -82.70
N ILE A 37 -1.57 44.34 -82.81
CA ILE A 37 -2.29 43.80 -83.97
C ILE A 37 -2.45 44.92 -85.02
N PRO A 38 -1.82 44.81 -86.20
CA PRO A 38 -1.89 45.86 -87.21
C PRO A 38 -3.29 45.93 -87.86
N GLY A 39 -3.76 47.13 -88.19
CA GLY A 39 -4.96 47.32 -89.02
C GLY A 39 -6.30 47.28 -88.28
N THR A 40 -6.32 47.30 -86.94
CA THR A 40 -7.55 47.33 -86.12
C THR A 40 -8.46 48.53 -86.39
N ALA A 41 -7.87 49.67 -86.79
CA ALA A 41 -8.57 50.90 -87.15
C ALA A 41 -9.19 50.89 -88.57
N ARG A 42 -8.96 49.85 -89.38
CA ARG A 42 -9.55 49.74 -90.71
C ARG A 42 -11.06 49.47 -90.64
N GLN A 43 -11.80 50.02 -91.58
CA GLN A 43 -13.26 49.88 -91.66
C GLN A 43 -13.73 48.84 -92.69
N ASP A 44 -12.80 48.04 -93.23
CA ASP A 44 -13.07 46.94 -94.17
C ASP A 44 -13.08 45.57 -93.46
N GLU A 45 -13.28 44.51 -94.23
CA GLU A 45 -13.32 43.12 -93.77
C GLU A 45 -11.98 42.71 -93.12
N LEU A 46 -10.86 43.23 -93.62
CA LEU A 46 -9.54 43.00 -93.04
C LEU A 46 -9.42 43.66 -91.65
N GLY A 47 -10.02 44.83 -91.46
CA GLY A 47 -10.18 45.46 -90.16
C GLY A 47 -11.04 44.66 -89.19
N ALA A 48 -12.11 44.02 -89.69
CA ALA A 48 -12.93 43.11 -88.88
C ALA A 48 -12.13 41.88 -88.42
N MET A 49 -11.31 41.30 -89.30
CA MET A 49 -10.40 40.21 -88.95
C MET A 49 -9.35 40.66 -87.92
N ALA A 50 -8.74 41.84 -88.09
CA ALA A 50 -7.77 42.39 -87.14
C ALA A 50 -8.38 42.57 -85.73
N ARG A 51 -9.63 43.06 -85.64
CA ARG A 51 -10.35 43.16 -84.35
C ARG A 51 -10.65 41.78 -83.74
N ALA A 52 -10.97 40.77 -84.54
CA ALA A 52 -11.16 39.42 -84.03
C ALA A 52 -9.86 38.82 -83.46
N VAL A 53 -8.71 39.07 -84.11
CA VAL A 53 -7.39 38.67 -83.60
C VAL A 53 -7.04 39.42 -82.31
N GLN A 54 -7.43 40.70 -82.19
CA GLN A 54 -7.27 41.45 -80.95
C GLN A 54 -8.07 40.82 -79.80
N VAL A 55 -9.34 40.46 -80.02
CA VAL A 55 -10.14 39.74 -79.01
C VAL A 55 -9.49 38.40 -78.63
N PHE A 56 -8.92 37.67 -79.60
CA PHE A 56 -8.20 36.44 -79.32
C PHE A 56 -6.98 36.66 -78.42
N LYS A 57 -6.17 37.69 -78.71
CA LYS A 57 -5.04 38.10 -77.86
C LYS A 57 -5.51 38.43 -76.44
N ASP A 58 -6.56 39.23 -76.30
CA ASP A 58 -7.07 39.65 -74.99
C ASP A 58 -7.59 38.45 -74.18
N ASN A 59 -8.29 37.51 -74.84
CA ASN A 59 -8.72 36.26 -74.21
C ASN A 59 -7.55 35.38 -73.76
N MET A 60 -6.45 35.32 -74.52
CA MET A 60 -5.26 34.57 -74.11
C MET A 60 -4.61 35.19 -72.86
N ILE A 61 -4.53 36.51 -72.78
CA ILE A 61 -3.99 37.22 -71.62
C ILE A 61 -4.86 36.95 -70.38
N GLU A 62 -6.18 37.05 -70.52
CA GLU A 62 -7.08 36.78 -69.39
C GLU A 62 -7.07 35.31 -69.00
N ALA A 63 -6.96 34.38 -69.95
CA ALA A 63 -6.82 32.95 -69.64
C ALA A 63 -5.55 32.64 -68.85
N ASP A 64 -4.40 33.23 -69.22
CA ASP A 64 -3.15 33.07 -68.45
C ASP A 64 -3.26 33.72 -67.05
N ARG A 65 -3.97 34.86 -66.94
CA ARG A 65 -4.24 35.51 -65.66
C ARG A 65 -5.11 34.64 -64.74
N LEU A 66 -6.20 34.09 -65.27
CA LEU A 66 -7.10 33.20 -64.54
C LEU A 66 -6.38 31.91 -64.12
N ALA A 67 -5.60 31.30 -65.02
CA ALA A 67 -4.82 30.11 -64.69
C ALA A 67 -3.81 30.38 -63.56
N ALA A 68 -3.18 31.56 -63.52
CA ALA A 68 -2.29 31.95 -62.44
C ALA A 68 -3.03 32.12 -61.10
N VAL A 69 -4.23 32.71 -61.12
CA VAL A 69 -5.08 32.86 -59.92
C VAL A 69 -5.54 31.49 -59.41
N GLU A 70 -6.04 30.62 -60.29
CA GLU A 70 -6.46 29.26 -59.95
C GLU A 70 -5.31 28.43 -59.36
N ALA A 71 -4.12 28.52 -59.95
CA ALA A 71 -2.93 27.86 -59.42
C ALA A 71 -2.57 28.36 -58.01
N ALA A 72 -2.65 29.68 -57.78
CA ALA A 72 -2.39 30.26 -56.46
C ALA A 72 -3.45 29.82 -55.43
N GLU A 73 -4.73 29.81 -55.79
CA GLU A 73 -5.81 29.33 -54.93
C GLU A 73 -5.64 27.85 -54.59
N GLN A 74 -5.30 27.02 -55.58
CA GLN A 74 -5.08 25.60 -55.38
C GLN A 74 -3.89 25.35 -54.44
N GLN A 75 -2.79 26.10 -54.60
CA GLN A 75 -1.67 26.04 -53.67
C GLN A 75 -2.07 26.49 -52.26
N ALA A 76 -2.88 27.53 -52.12
CA ALA A 76 -3.37 27.98 -50.82
C ALA A 76 -4.27 26.92 -50.14
N LYS A 77 -5.16 26.27 -50.90
CA LYS A 77 -5.99 25.15 -50.43
C LYS A 77 -5.13 23.97 -49.95
N LEU A 78 -4.11 23.59 -50.73
CA LEU A 78 -3.19 22.52 -50.36
C LEU A 78 -2.40 22.86 -49.08
N ARG A 79 -1.86 24.08 -48.96
CA ARG A 79 -1.17 24.54 -47.75
C ARG A 79 -2.08 24.51 -46.54
N ARG A 80 -3.34 24.94 -46.68
CA ARG A 80 -4.34 24.90 -45.62
C ARG A 80 -4.66 23.46 -45.21
N ALA A 81 -4.87 22.57 -46.17
CA ALA A 81 -5.12 21.15 -45.91
C ALA A 81 -3.94 20.51 -45.14
N GLN A 82 -2.71 20.75 -45.58
CA GLN A 82 -1.50 20.27 -44.89
C GLN A 82 -1.31 20.87 -43.48
N ALA A 83 -1.75 22.11 -43.26
CA ALA A 83 -1.73 22.72 -41.93
C ALA A 83 -2.75 22.06 -41.00
N VAL A 84 -3.98 21.85 -41.49
CA VAL A 84 -5.04 21.15 -40.73
C VAL A 84 -4.61 19.72 -40.40
N GLU A 85 -4.07 18.98 -41.36
CA GLU A 85 -3.60 17.60 -41.14
C GLU A 85 -2.55 17.54 -40.03
N ARG A 86 -1.55 18.43 -40.06
CA ARG A 86 -0.52 18.49 -39.01
C ARG A 86 -1.11 18.80 -37.63
N LEU A 87 -2.09 19.70 -37.56
CA LEU A 87 -2.78 20.01 -36.31
C LEU A 87 -3.58 18.81 -35.81
N LEU A 88 -4.26 18.09 -36.69
CA LEU A 88 -5.03 16.90 -36.36
C LEU A 88 -4.12 15.79 -35.82
N THR A 89 -3.03 15.46 -36.53
CA THR A 89 -2.04 14.47 -36.05
C THR A 89 -1.44 14.87 -34.70
N GLY A 90 -1.15 16.16 -34.50
CA GLY A 90 -0.67 16.67 -33.22
C GLY A 90 -1.70 16.49 -32.10
N PHE A 91 -2.96 16.81 -32.37
CA PHE A 91 -4.07 16.64 -31.43
C PHE A 91 -4.32 15.17 -31.08
N GLU A 92 -4.33 14.27 -32.06
CA GLU A 92 -4.49 12.83 -31.85
C GLU A 92 -3.37 12.25 -30.99
N ASN A 93 -2.13 12.63 -31.26
CA ASN A 93 -0.97 12.21 -30.48
C ASN A 93 -1.04 12.71 -29.04
N SER A 94 -1.37 13.99 -28.84
CA SER A 94 -1.52 14.59 -27.50
C SER A 94 -2.66 13.94 -26.72
N SER A 95 -3.80 13.70 -27.37
CA SER A 95 -4.97 13.08 -26.74
C SER A 95 -4.68 11.63 -26.35
N THR A 96 -4.05 10.86 -27.25
CA THR A 96 -3.62 9.48 -26.97
C THR A 96 -2.63 9.42 -25.81
N ALA A 97 -1.66 10.34 -25.77
CA ALA A 97 -0.70 10.41 -24.66
C ALA A 97 -1.39 10.74 -23.33
N ALA A 98 -2.29 11.73 -23.31
CA ALA A 98 -3.05 12.09 -22.12
C ALA A 98 -3.92 10.93 -21.61
N LEU A 99 -4.64 10.26 -22.52
CA LEU A 99 -5.47 9.09 -22.17
C LEU A 99 -4.62 7.92 -21.66
N ARG A 100 -3.42 7.69 -22.19
CA ARG A 100 -2.49 6.68 -21.66
C ARG A 100 -2.05 6.99 -20.24
N THR A 101 -1.74 8.25 -19.94
CA THR A 101 -1.38 8.68 -18.58
C THR A 101 -2.52 8.46 -17.60
N VAL A 102 -3.76 8.82 -17.99
CA VAL A 102 -4.94 8.58 -17.15
C VAL A 102 -5.19 7.08 -16.95
N ALA A 103 -5.07 6.27 -18.00
CA ALA A 103 -5.24 4.82 -17.90
C ALA A 103 -4.18 4.16 -16.99
N ALA A 104 -2.92 4.60 -17.08
CA ALA A 104 -1.86 4.15 -16.20
C ALA A 104 -2.13 4.51 -14.73
N ALA A 105 -2.52 5.77 -14.47
CA ALA A 105 -2.86 6.21 -13.13
C ALA A 105 -4.08 5.46 -12.55
N ALA A 106 -5.09 5.18 -13.37
CA ALA A 106 -6.24 4.36 -12.96
C ALA A 106 -5.84 2.93 -12.61
N SER A 107 -4.94 2.31 -13.39
CA SER A 107 -4.42 0.97 -13.10
C SER A 107 -3.60 0.93 -11.81
N GLU A 108 -2.82 1.99 -11.52
CA GLU A 108 -2.05 2.10 -10.29
C GLU A 108 -2.95 2.28 -9.06
N LEU A 109 -4.02 3.09 -9.19
CA LEU A 109 -5.05 3.23 -8.16
C LEU A 109 -5.79 1.91 -7.91
N ASP A 110 -6.12 1.15 -8.96
CA ASP A 110 -6.75 -0.16 -8.82
C ASP A 110 -5.85 -1.15 -8.07
N ALA A 111 -4.57 -1.21 -8.42
CA ALA A 111 -3.59 -2.03 -7.72
C ALA A 111 -3.42 -1.62 -6.24
N THR A 112 -3.44 -0.31 -5.97
CA THR A 112 -3.35 0.24 -4.61
C THR A 112 -4.60 -0.10 -3.80
N ALA A 113 -5.79 0.00 -4.39
CA ALA A 113 -7.05 -0.37 -3.75
C ALA A 113 -7.11 -1.87 -3.40
N HIS A 114 -6.66 -2.74 -4.31
CA HIS A 114 -6.54 -4.18 -4.05
C HIS A 114 -5.56 -4.48 -2.92
N SER A 115 -4.40 -3.81 -2.90
CA SER A 115 -3.41 -3.96 -1.83
C SER A 115 -3.97 -3.50 -0.48
N MET A 116 -4.69 -2.38 -0.45
CA MET A 116 -5.34 -1.88 0.77
C MET A 116 -6.43 -2.83 1.27
N SER A 117 -7.23 -3.40 0.37
CA SER A 117 -8.24 -4.42 0.71
C SER A 117 -7.58 -5.67 1.31
N ALA A 118 -6.49 -6.16 0.70
CA ALA A 118 -5.74 -7.29 1.22
C ALA A 118 -5.14 -7.01 2.61
N MET A 119 -4.55 -5.83 2.82
CA MET A 119 -4.01 -5.42 4.13
C MET A 119 -5.11 -5.30 5.19
N ALA A 120 -6.28 -4.77 4.84
CA ALA A 120 -7.42 -4.69 5.75
C ALA A 120 -7.91 -6.09 6.16
N GLN A 121 -7.98 -7.04 5.21
CA GLN A 121 -8.37 -8.42 5.48
C GLN A 121 -7.34 -9.14 6.38
N GLN A 122 -6.05 -8.94 6.12
CA GLN A 122 -4.98 -9.47 6.96
C GLN A 122 -5.05 -8.90 8.38
N THR A 123 -5.26 -7.58 8.50
CA THR A 123 -5.38 -6.90 9.80
C THR A 123 -6.58 -7.43 10.58
N SER A 124 -7.72 -7.64 9.93
CA SER A 124 -8.90 -8.25 10.54
C SER A 124 -8.60 -9.65 11.08
N THR A 125 -7.95 -10.49 10.27
CA THR A 125 -7.54 -11.85 10.67
C THR A 125 -6.58 -11.81 11.87
N GLN A 126 -5.60 -10.91 11.84
CA GLN A 126 -4.64 -10.74 12.93
C GLN A 126 -5.34 -10.27 14.21
N ALA A 127 -6.31 -9.36 14.11
CA ALA A 127 -7.09 -8.89 15.25
C ALA A 127 -7.87 -10.03 15.91
N THR A 128 -8.44 -10.95 15.12
CA THR A 128 -9.10 -12.16 15.65
C THR A 128 -8.13 -13.08 16.39
N VAL A 129 -6.92 -13.29 15.85
CA VAL A 129 -5.87 -14.08 16.52
C VAL A 129 -5.42 -13.44 17.84
N VAL A 130 -5.28 -12.11 17.86
CA VAL A 130 -4.91 -11.38 19.07
C VAL A 130 -6.03 -11.44 20.11
N ALA A 131 -7.29 -11.32 19.69
CA ALA A 131 -8.44 -11.44 20.58
C ALA A 131 -8.49 -12.82 21.25
N SER A 132 -8.33 -13.91 20.49
CA SER A 132 -8.33 -15.27 21.06
C SER A 132 -7.15 -15.51 22.00
N ALA A 133 -5.96 -15.00 21.67
CA ALA A 133 -4.80 -15.06 22.57
C ALA A 133 -5.04 -14.27 23.88
N ALA A 134 -5.71 -13.13 23.81
CA ALA A 134 -6.07 -12.33 24.98
C ALA A 134 -7.11 -13.04 25.87
N GLU A 135 -8.12 -13.68 25.28
CA GLU A 135 -9.09 -14.53 25.99
C GLU A 135 -8.41 -15.68 26.73
N GLN A 136 -7.51 -16.40 26.05
CA GLN A 136 -6.75 -17.49 26.66
C GLN A 136 -5.82 -17.01 27.78
N THR A 137 -5.19 -15.85 27.61
CA THR A 137 -4.36 -15.23 28.65
C THR A 137 -5.20 -14.87 29.87
N SER A 138 -6.40 -14.32 29.67
CA SER A 138 -7.33 -13.97 30.76
C SER A 138 -7.76 -15.22 31.54
N ALA A 139 -8.06 -16.33 30.84
CA ALA A 139 -8.36 -17.61 31.48
C ALA A 139 -7.18 -18.15 32.30
N ASN A 140 -5.96 -18.02 31.79
CA ASN A 140 -4.75 -18.41 32.53
C ASN A 140 -4.55 -17.55 33.78
N VAL A 141 -4.72 -16.23 33.69
CA VAL A 141 -4.62 -15.31 34.83
C VAL A 141 -5.67 -15.64 35.89
N GLN A 142 -6.91 -15.97 35.48
CA GLN A 142 -7.95 -16.40 36.42
C GLN A 142 -7.57 -17.70 37.14
N THR A 143 -6.97 -18.66 36.43
CA THR A 143 -6.49 -19.92 37.03
C THR A 143 -5.35 -19.67 38.03
N VAL A 144 -4.44 -18.75 37.72
CA VAL A 144 -3.38 -18.36 38.66
C VAL A 144 -3.96 -17.67 39.90
N ALA A 145 -4.96 -16.82 39.72
CA ALA A 145 -5.66 -16.16 40.83
C ALA A 145 -6.30 -17.19 41.78
N THR A 146 -7.06 -18.15 41.24
CA THR A 146 -7.67 -19.22 42.05
C THR A 146 -6.62 -20.08 42.75
N ALA A 147 -5.53 -20.45 42.08
CA ALA A 147 -4.43 -21.19 42.71
C ALA A 147 -3.78 -20.40 43.86
N THR A 148 -3.66 -19.08 43.71
CA THR A 148 -3.11 -18.19 44.75
C THR A 148 -4.06 -18.08 45.94
N GLU A 149 -5.38 -18.05 45.72
CA GLU A 149 -6.40 -18.10 46.77
C GLU A 149 -6.38 -19.42 47.54
N GLU A 150 -6.24 -20.56 46.84
CA GLU A 150 -6.10 -21.88 47.44
C GLU A 150 -4.81 -22.03 48.26
N MET A 151 -3.70 -21.46 47.77
CA MET A 151 -2.45 -21.38 48.53
C MET A 151 -2.62 -20.52 49.80
N ALA A 152 -3.27 -19.36 49.71
CA ALA A 152 -3.53 -18.51 50.87
C ALA A 152 -4.44 -19.20 51.90
N SER A 153 -5.43 -19.97 51.43
CA SER A 153 -6.28 -20.82 52.28
C SER A 153 -5.46 -21.88 53.01
N SER A 154 -4.61 -22.62 52.28
CA SER A 154 -3.73 -23.65 52.84
C SER A 154 -2.76 -23.09 53.89
N ILE A 155 -2.18 -21.90 53.65
CA ILE A 155 -1.30 -21.23 54.62
C ILE A 155 -2.06 -20.89 55.91
N ARG A 156 -3.31 -20.41 55.80
CA ARG A 156 -4.15 -20.14 56.98
C ARG A 156 -4.45 -21.42 57.76
N GLU A 157 -4.79 -22.53 57.10
CA GLU A 157 -5.05 -23.81 57.78
C GLU A 157 -3.79 -24.43 58.40
N ILE A 158 -2.63 -24.33 57.73
CA ILE A 158 -1.35 -24.71 58.35
C ILE A 158 -1.12 -23.88 59.61
N GLY A 159 -1.41 -22.57 59.56
CA GLY A 159 -1.36 -21.70 60.73
C GLY A 159 -2.27 -22.16 61.88
N THR A 160 -3.52 -22.53 61.59
CA THR A 160 -4.47 -23.03 62.61
C THR A 160 -4.02 -24.38 63.17
N GLN A 161 -3.51 -25.29 62.33
CA GLN A 161 -3.01 -26.61 62.72
C GLN A 161 -1.75 -26.52 63.59
N ILE A 162 -0.82 -25.62 63.27
CA ILE A 162 0.35 -25.31 64.11
C ILE A 162 -0.10 -24.78 65.48
N ALA A 163 -1.06 -23.86 65.51
CA ALA A 163 -1.60 -23.31 66.76
C ALA A 163 -2.32 -24.37 67.62
N ARG A 164 -3.06 -25.30 67.00
CA ARG A 164 -3.68 -26.46 67.68
C ARG A 164 -2.61 -27.38 68.27
N SER A 165 -1.59 -27.75 67.50
CA SER A 165 -0.48 -28.60 67.97
C SER A 165 0.26 -27.99 69.16
N ALA A 166 0.55 -26.69 69.12
CA ALA A 166 1.18 -25.98 70.25
C ALA A 166 0.28 -25.96 71.50
N ARG A 167 -1.05 -25.86 71.33
CA ARG A 167 -2.02 -25.90 72.43
C ARG A 167 -2.11 -27.30 73.05
N SER A 168 -2.15 -28.35 72.23
CA SER A 168 -2.12 -29.76 72.66
C SER A 168 -0.82 -30.14 73.36
N GLY A 169 0.33 -29.65 72.87
CA GLY A 169 1.62 -29.82 73.55
C GLY A 169 1.63 -29.15 74.93
N ARG A 170 1.08 -27.94 75.04
CA ARG A 170 0.93 -27.25 76.33
C ARG A 170 -0.04 -27.95 77.27
N SER A 171 -1.20 -28.43 76.80
CA SER A 171 -2.16 -29.15 77.65
C SER A 171 -1.61 -30.52 78.08
N GLY A 172 -0.86 -31.22 77.22
CA GLY A 172 -0.12 -32.43 77.57
C GLY A 172 0.99 -32.19 78.60
N CYS A 173 1.70 -31.06 78.50
CA CYS A 173 2.70 -30.67 79.51
C CYS A 173 2.03 -30.26 80.84
N ARG A 174 0.88 -29.58 80.78
CA ARG A 174 0.11 -29.15 81.95
C ARG A 174 -0.53 -30.33 82.69
N SER A 175 -1.03 -31.35 81.98
CA SER A 175 -1.56 -32.58 82.61
C SER A 175 -0.45 -33.46 83.19
N ARG A 176 0.76 -33.45 82.61
CA ARG A 176 1.95 -34.02 83.26
C ARG A 176 2.42 -33.19 84.47
N GLY A 177 2.21 -31.87 84.50
CA GLY A 177 2.62 -31.02 85.62
C GLY A 177 1.75 -31.14 86.88
N SER A 178 0.48 -31.55 86.77
CA SER A 178 -0.46 -31.55 87.89
C SER A 178 -0.50 -32.83 88.74
N ASN A 179 0.22 -33.89 88.36
CA ASN A 179 0.20 -35.18 89.08
C ASN A 179 1.59 -35.69 89.51
N TRP A 180 2.64 -34.88 89.38
CA TRP A 180 3.96 -35.23 89.91
C TRP A 180 4.21 -34.55 91.25
N PRO A 181 4.68 -35.28 92.28
CA PRO A 181 4.80 -34.73 93.63
C PRO A 181 6.02 -33.82 93.70
N PHE A 182 5.81 -32.50 93.69
CA PHE A 182 6.88 -31.55 94.01
C PHE A 182 7.18 -31.58 95.52
N PRO A 183 8.46 -31.67 95.94
CA PRO A 183 8.82 -31.64 97.36
C PRO A 183 8.53 -30.26 97.96
N ARG A 184 7.75 -30.22 99.06
CA ARG A 184 7.54 -28.98 99.85
C ARG A 184 8.61 -28.85 100.92
N TRP A 185 9.29 -27.70 100.93
CA TRP A 185 10.26 -27.32 101.94
C TRP A 185 9.58 -26.65 103.12
N ARG A 186 9.83 -27.13 104.35
CA ARG A 186 9.33 -26.50 105.57
C ARG A 186 10.50 -26.09 106.45
N TRP A 187 10.52 -24.80 106.82
CA TRP A 187 11.50 -24.26 107.74
C TRP A 187 11.12 -24.61 109.18
N ARG A 188 12.07 -25.13 109.96
CA ARG A 188 11.86 -25.49 111.37
C ARG A 188 12.62 -24.51 112.25
N ARG A 189 12.05 -24.15 113.41
CA ARG A 189 12.64 -23.20 114.39
C ARG A 189 14.02 -23.61 114.94
N SER A 190 14.51 -24.81 114.63
CA SER A 190 15.87 -25.29 114.94
C SER A 190 16.91 -24.94 113.86
N GLY A 191 16.61 -24.04 112.91
CA GLY A 191 17.54 -23.57 111.88
C GLY A 191 17.84 -24.57 110.75
N ARG A 192 17.07 -25.67 110.61
CA ARG A 192 17.33 -26.74 109.62
C ARG A 192 16.11 -26.98 108.72
N TRP A 193 16.35 -27.02 107.40
CA TRP A 193 15.32 -27.31 106.39
C TRP A 193 14.96 -28.80 106.37
N ARG A 194 13.66 -29.13 106.37
CA ARG A 194 13.17 -30.51 106.19
C ARG A 194 12.20 -30.57 105.00
N TRP A 195 12.44 -31.50 104.10
CA TRP A 195 11.53 -31.84 103.00
C TRP A 195 10.64 -33.04 103.33
N SER A 196 9.42 -33.07 102.78
CA SER A 196 8.52 -34.22 102.86
C SER A 196 7.72 -34.37 101.56
N VAL A 197 7.59 -35.60 101.06
CA VAL A 197 6.82 -35.93 99.85
C VAL A 197 5.52 -36.59 100.26
N ARG A 198 4.36 -36.03 99.86
CA ARG A 198 3.07 -36.73 100.00
C ARG A 198 2.97 -37.75 98.87
N ARG A 199 2.92 -39.05 99.21
CA ARG A 199 2.53 -40.09 98.25
C ARG A 199 1.04 -39.89 97.90
N PRO A 200 0.66 -39.84 96.62
CA PRO A 200 -0.75 -39.81 96.25
C PRO A 200 -1.41 -41.13 96.64
N THR A 201 -2.57 -41.06 97.27
CA THR A 201 -3.45 -42.21 97.51
C THR A 201 -4.14 -42.61 96.20
N PRO A 202 -4.25 -43.90 95.87
CA PRO A 202 -4.94 -44.34 94.66
C PRO A 202 -6.44 -44.11 94.84
N ARG A 203 -7.00 -43.12 94.13
CA ARG A 203 -8.45 -42.94 94.03
C ARG A 203 -8.94 -43.92 92.94
N ARG A 204 -9.48 -45.06 93.37
CA ARG A 204 -10.29 -45.94 92.50
C ARG A 204 -11.56 -45.19 92.12
N SER A 205 -11.79 -45.00 90.82
CA SER A 205 -13.11 -44.70 90.26
C SER A 205 -13.57 -45.93 89.45
N PRO A 206 -14.79 -46.42 89.65
CA PRO A 206 -15.33 -47.58 88.93
C PRO A 206 -15.85 -47.13 87.57
N GLY A 207 -15.44 -47.80 86.49
CA GLY A 207 -15.96 -47.51 85.15
C GLY A 207 -14.94 -47.69 84.03
N CYS A 208 -14.34 -48.87 83.94
CA CYS A 208 -13.74 -49.36 82.71
C CYS A 208 -14.20 -50.80 82.54
N TRP A 209 -15.25 -51.00 81.75
CA TRP A 209 -15.48 -52.27 81.09
C TRP A 209 -15.04 -52.14 79.63
N SER A 210 -14.46 -53.25 79.16
CA SER A 210 -14.29 -53.68 77.78
C SER A 210 -13.24 -53.00 76.88
N ALA A 211 -12.19 -53.80 76.66
CA ALA A 211 -11.67 -54.23 75.36
C ALA A 211 -10.34 -53.61 74.86
N ALA A 212 -9.37 -54.53 74.76
CA ALA A 212 -8.00 -54.49 74.23
C ALA A 212 -7.92 -54.29 72.69
N PRO A 213 -6.74 -54.46 72.04
CA PRO A 213 -5.38 -54.02 72.36
C PRO A 213 -4.78 -53.12 71.25
N LEU A 214 -3.81 -52.27 71.62
CA LEU A 214 -2.88 -51.61 70.70
C LEU A 214 -1.75 -52.58 70.29
N PRO A 215 -1.29 -52.58 69.03
CA PRO A 215 0.02 -53.14 68.70
C PRO A 215 1.13 -52.12 68.97
N THR A 216 2.12 -52.62 69.69
CA THR A 216 3.54 -52.26 69.75
C THR A 216 4.10 -51.74 68.42
N CYS A 217 4.67 -50.53 68.39
CA CYS A 217 5.86 -50.20 67.58
C CYS A 217 6.36 -48.77 67.86
N CYS A 218 7.00 -48.57 69.01
CA CYS A 218 8.00 -47.50 69.16
C CYS A 218 9.37 -48.12 68.89
N ALA A 219 9.78 -48.12 67.63
CA ALA A 219 11.17 -48.33 67.26
C ALA A 219 11.53 -47.42 66.08
N ARG A 220 12.63 -46.67 66.28
CA ARG A 220 13.55 -46.20 65.24
C ARG A 220 13.18 -44.90 64.49
N TRP A 221 13.55 -43.78 65.10
CA TRP A 221 13.90 -42.57 64.34
C TRP A 221 15.39 -42.27 64.56
N ARG A 222 16.20 -42.66 63.57
CA ARG A 222 17.56 -42.14 63.38
C ARG A 222 17.44 -40.94 62.41
N PRO A 223 18.13 -39.82 62.65
CA PRO A 223 18.20 -38.74 61.67
C PRO A 223 19.16 -39.14 60.53
N THR A 224 18.64 -39.18 59.30
CA THR A 224 19.43 -39.24 58.07
C THR A 224 20.02 -37.86 57.75
N PRO A 225 21.31 -37.74 57.41
CA PRO A 225 21.87 -36.48 56.93
C PRO A 225 21.41 -36.19 55.49
N MET A 226 21.06 -34.93 55.22
CA MET A 226 20.74 -34.41 53.88
C MET A 226 21.94 -34.57 52.94
N ARG A 227 21.68 -35.12 51.74
CA ARG A 227 22.59 -35.04 50.59
C ARG A 227 22.58 -33.62 50.01
N PRO A 228 23.73 -33.06 49.59
CA PRO A 228 23.74 -31.83 48.82
C PRO A 228 23.28 -32.06 47.37
N LEU A 229 22.52 -31.10 46.83
CA LEU A 229 22.13 -31.03 45.42
C LEU A 229 23.35 -30.81 44.51
N PRO A 230 23.31 -31.26 43.23
CA PRO A 230 24.41 -31.06 42.30
C PRO A 230 24.53 -29.59 41.89
N ARG A 231 25.79 -29.15 41.72
CA ARG A 231 26.19 -27.84 41.21
C ARG A 231 25.57 -27.57 39.84
N CYS A 232 24.94 -26.41 39.68
CA CYS A 232 24.64 -25.85 38.36
C CYS A 232 25.96 -25.56 37.63
N ALA A 233 26.19 -26.24 36.51
CA ALA A 233 27.26 -25.92 35.57
C ALA A 233 27.00 -24.54 34.95
N GLY A 234 27.98 -23.65 35.04
CA GLY A 234 27.97 -22.38 34.32
C GLY A 234 28.01 -22.61 32.81
N ARG A 235 27.10 -21.96 32.09
CA ARG A 235 27.22 -21.78 30.63
C ARG A 235 28.28 -20.70 30.37
N PRO A 236 29.23 -20.89 29.44
CA PRO A 236 30.09 -19.81 28.99
C PRO A 236 29.30 -18.86 28.09
N SER A 237 29.48 -17.56 28.33
CA SER A 237 29.05 -16.49 27.43
C SER A 237 29.96 -16.48 26.21
N THR A 238 29.41 -16.78 25.03
CA THR A 238 30.07 -16.50 23.76
C THR A 238 29.91 -15.03 23.43
N ASN A 239 30.94 -14.27 23.76
CA ASN A 239 31.25 -12.98 23.17
C ASN A 239 31.67 -13.20 21.71
N SER A 240 30.96 -12.63 20.74
CA SER A 240 31.49 -12.44 19.39
C SER A 240 31.17 -11.03 18.91
N ARG A 241 32.21 -10.21 18.93
CA ARG A 241 32.42 -9.01 18.13
C ARG A 241 32.78 -9.43 16.70
N SER A 242 32.60 -8.50 15.76
CA SER A 242 32.98 -8.51 14.33
C SER A 242 32.02 -9.34 13.46
N ARG A 243 31.42 -8.82 12.38
CA ARG A 243 31.76 -7.73 11.44
C ARG A 243 30.51 -6.97 11.04
#